data_AF-A0A6P0ZSR4-F1
#
_entry.id   AF-A0A6P0ZSR4-F1
#
_cell.length_a   1.000
_cell.length_b   1.000
_cell.length_c   1.000
_cell.angle_alpha   90.00
_cell.angle_beta   90.00
_cell.angle_gamma   90.00
#
_symmetry.space_group_name_H-M   'P 1'
#
loop_
_entity.id
_entity.type
_entity.pdbx_description
1 polymer ?
#
loop_
_entity_poly.entity_id
_entity_poly.type
_entity_poly.pdbx_seq_one_letter_code
_entity_poly.pdbx_strand_id
1 'polypeptide(L)'
;MEIAQALFEAPFAVLSHNTESDPIYNYGNRKALELWEMDWNQFTRMPSKYSAEPMEREERLRLLNQVTTQGYISNYQGVRISSTGKRFQISDVIVWNLIDEENKYCGQGATFSQWIRIN
;
A
#
# COMPACT_ATOMS: atom_id res chain seq x y z
N MET A 1 -18.05 15.15 9.85
CA MET A 1 -17.38 14.61 8.64
C MET A 1 -17.49 13.09 8.73
N GLU A 2 -17.99 12.45 7.69
CA GLU A 2 -18.13 10.99 7.64
C GLU A 2 -16.74 10.33 7.65
N ILE A 3 -16.57 9.21 8.36
CA ILE A 3 -15.25 8.55 8.57
C ILE A 3 -14.58 8.24 7.22
N ALA A 4 -15.37 7.83 6.22
CA ALA A 4 -14.87 7.54 4.88
C ALA A 4 -14.24 8.77 4.21
N GLN A 5 -14.89 9.94 4.31
CA GLN A 5 -14.36 11.18 3.78
C GLN A 5 -13.08 11.60 4.51
N ALA A 6 -13.05 11.47 5.84
CA ALA A 6 -11.86 11.76 6.63
C ALA A 6 -10.67 10.88 6.23
N LEU A 7 -10.90 9.58 6.00
CA LEU A 7 -9.87 8.64 5.56
C LEU A 7 -9.38 8.96 4.14
N PHE A 8 -10.30 9.32 3.24
CA PHE A 8 -9.96 9.65 1.86
C PHE A 8 -9.10 10.92 1.75
N GLU A 9 -9.39 11.93 2.58
CA GLU A 9 -8.70 13.23 2.62
C GLU A 9 -7.51 13.28 3.59
N ALA A 10 -7.18 12.17 4.26
CA ALA A 10 -6.11 12.14 5.24
C ALA A 10 -4.76 12.62 4.63
N PRO A 11 -3.93 13.37 5.38
CA PRO A 11 -2.69 13.96 4.86
C PRO A 11 -1.55 12.94 4.67
N PHE A 12 -1.81 11.66 4.95
CA PHE A 12 -0.91 10.53 4.80
C PHE A 12 -1.52 9.49 3.86
N ALA A 13 -0.70 8.60 3.30
CA ALA A 13 -1.19 7.58 2.38
C ALA A 13 -1.85 6.44 3.15
N VAL A 14 -3.03 6.01 2.67
CA VAL A 14 -3.70 4.78 3.12
C VAL A 14 -4.11 3.99 1.90
N LEU A 15 -3.77 2.71 1.87
CA LEU A 15 -4.08 1.81 0.76
C LEU A 15 -4.27 0.37 1.24
N SER A 16 -4.96 -0.44 0.45
CA SER A 16 -5.09 -1.87 0.72
C SER A 16 -5.11 -2.69 -0.56
N HIS A 17 -4.85 -3.98 -0.43
CA HIS A 17 -4.96 -4.96 -1.51
C HIS A 17 -5.75 -6.19 -1.07
N ASN A 18 -6.20 -6.97 -2.05
CA ASN A 18 -6.91 -8.22 -1.84
C ASN A 18 -5.97 -9.39 -1.46
N THR A 19 -6.51 -10.60 -1.43
CA THR A 19 -5.81 -11.85 -1.06
C THR A 19 -5.22 -12.62 -2.24
N GLU A 20 -5.22 -12.05 -3.45
CA GLU A 20 -4.69 -12.71 -4.64
C GLU A 20 -3.18 -13.01 -4.48
N SER A 21 -2.69 -14.04 -5.16
CA SER A 21 -1.26 -14.41 -5.14
C SER A 21 -0.35 -13.28 -5.64
N ASP A 22 -0.87 -12.50 -6.59
CA ASP A 22 -0.37 -11.20 -7.00
C ASP A 22 -1.34 -10.11 -6.53
N PRO A 23 -1.20 -9.59 -5.29
CA PRO A 23 -2.25 -8.79 -4.68
C PRO A 23 -2.54 -7.53 -5.48
N ILE A 24 -3.81 -7.30 -5.78
CA ILE A 24 -4.30 -6.14 -6.52
C ILE A 24 -4.80 -5.10 -5.52
N TYR A 25 -4.36 -3.86 -5.67
CA TYR A 25 -4.88 -2.78 -4.84
C TYR A 25 -6.39 -2.68 -4.99
N ASN A 26 -7.12 -2.50 -3.90
CA ASN A 26 -8.58 -2.37 -3.88
C ASN A 26 -9.04 -1.06 -3.24
N TYR A 27 -8.13 -0.33 -2.60
CA TYR A 27 -8.35 1.01 -2.07
C TYR A 27 -7.04 1.81 -2.07
N GLY A 28 -7.15 3.09 -2.38
CA GLY A 28 -6.10 4.09 -2.17
C GLY A 28 -6.75 5.44 -1.89
N ASN A 29 -6.36 6.10 -0.79
CA ASN A 29 -6.86 7.45 -0.49
C ASN A 29 -6.25 8.50 -1.44
N ARG A 30 -6.70 9.75 -1.35
CA ARG A 30 -6.23 10.82 -2.24
C ARG A 30 -4.70 10.94 -2.28
N LYS A 31 -4.05 10.85 -1.11
CA LYS A 31 -2.59 10.93 -1.02
C LYS A 31 -1.89 9.78 -1.74
N ALA A 32 -2.40 8.55 -1.63
CA ALA A 32 -1.88 7.41 -2.37
C ALA A 32 -2.06 7.59 -3.89
N LEU A 33 -3.23 8.03 -4.35
CA LEU A 33 -3.49 8.29 -5.77
C LEU A 33 -2.53 9.35 -6.35
N GLU A 34 -2.30 10.44 -5.61
CA GLU A 34 -1.35 11.51 -6.00
C GLU A 34 0.10 11.00 -6.10
N LEU A 35 0.55 10.19 -5.13
CA LEU A 35 1.91 9.66 -5.12
C LEU A 35 2.16 8.69 -6.28
N TRP A 36 1.19 7.85 -6.60
CA TRP A 36 1.25 6.90 -7.72
C TRP A 36 0.92 7.53 -9.07
N GLU A 37 0.42 8.77 -9.09
CA GLU A 37 0.01 9.50 -10.29
C GLU A 37 -1.03 8.70 -11.10
N MET A 38 -2.04 8.18 -10.40
CA MET A 38 -3.10 7.35 -10.97
C MET A 38 -4.46 7.83 -10.49
N ASP A 39 -5.47 7.67 -11.32
CA ASP A 39 -6.85 7.75 -10.85
C ASP A 39 -7.27 6.48 -10.09
N TRP A 40 -8.46 6.51 -9.48
CA TRP A 40 -9.00 5.40 -8.72
C TRP A 40 -9.14 4.10 -9.52
N ASN A 41 -9.59 4.19 -10.78
CA ASN A 41 -9.84 3.02 -11.62
C ASN A 41 -8.54 2.34 -12.05
N GLN A 42 -7.50 3.13 -12.33
CA GLN A 42 -6.17 2.63 -12.62
C GLN A 42 -5.54 1.98 -11.40
N PHE A 43 -5.58 2.69 -10.26
CA PHE A 43 -4.96 2.23 -9.02
C PHE A 43 -5.56 0.90 -8.54
N THR A 44 -6.90 0.79 -8.51
CA THR A 44 -7.61 -0.40 -8.00
C THR A 44 -7.61 -1.61 -8.94
N ARG A 45 -6.90 -1.52 -10.08
CA ARG A 45 -6.67 -2.63 -11.00
C ARG A 45 -5.21 -3.03 -11.09
N MET A 46 -4.32 -2.30 -10.42
CA MET A 46 -2.89 -2.52 -10.49
C MET A 46 -2.45 -3.60 -9.48
N PRO A 47 -1.77 -4.66 -9.94
CA PRO A 47 -1.04 -5.54 -9.04
C PRO A 47 0.03 -4.75 -8.28
N SER A 48 -0.06 -4.77 -6.96
CA SER A 48 0.78 -3.99 -6.04
C SER A 48 2.29 -4.18 -6.28
N LYS A 49 2.70 -5.37 -6.76
CA LYS A 49 4.08 -5.72 -7.12
C LYS A 49 4.70 -4.83 -8.21
N TYR A 50 3.90 -4.24 -9.09
CA TYR A 50 4.41 -3.43 -10.20
C TYR A 50 4.80 -2.02 -9.80
N SER A 51 4.34 -1.57 -8.63
CA SER A 51 4.77 -0.30 -8.06
C SER A 51 6.03 -0.41 -7.20
N ALA A 52 6.47 -1.62 -6.85
CA ALA A 52 7.71 -1.85 -6.12
C ALA A 52 8.89 -2.00 -7.09
N GLU A 53 10.07 -1.52 -6.71
CA GLU A 53 11.27 -1.73 -7.49
C GLU A 53 11.57 -3.23 -7.67
N PRO A 54 12.09 -3.64 -8.83
CA PRO A 54 12.41 -5.05 -9.10
C PRO A 54 13.26 -5.69 -8.00
N MET A 55 14.26 -4.97 -7.48
CA MET A 55 15.16 -5.44 -6.42
C MET A 55 14.48 -5.55 -5.04
N GLU A 56 13.36 -4.84 -4.82
CA GLU A 56 12.63 -4.89 -3.55
C GLU A 56 11.47 -5.90 -3.56
N ARG A 57 11.19 -6.57 -4.68
CA ARG A 57 10.07 -7.50 -4.77
C ARG A 57 10.20 -8.67 -3.80
N GLU A 58 11.41 -9.23 -3.64
CA GLU A 58 11.66 -10.34 -2.72
C GLU A 58 11.51 -9.90 -1.25
N GLU A 59 12.10 -8.76 -0.88
CA GLU A 59 11.97 -8.25 0.49
C GLU A 59 10.53 -7.91 0.82
N ARG A 60 9.79 -7.33 -0.14
CA ARG A 60 8.36 -7.09 -0.01
C ARG A 60 7.59 -8.40 0.18
N LEU A 61 7.89 -9.44 -0.59
CA LEU A 61 7.23 -10.75 -0.43
C LEU A 61 7.50 -11.35 0.95
N ARG A 62 8.75 -11.30 1.42
CA ARG A 62 9.12 -11.75 2.77
C ARG A 62 8.34 -10.98 3.83
N LEU A 63 8.26 -9.67 3.65
CA LEU A 63 7.51 -8.78 4.52
C LEU A 63 6.01 -9.11 4.55
N LEU A 64 5.36 -9.27 3.39
CA LEU A 64 3.93 -9.60 3.36
C LEU A 64 3.65 -10.95 4.03
N ASN A 65 4.52 -11.95 3.82
CA ASN A 65 4.42 -13.24 4.50
C ASN A 65 4.57 -13.11 6.02
N GLN A 66 5.47 -12.24 6.48
CA GLN A 66 5.62 -11.94 7.90
C GLN A 66 4.34 -11.29 8.46
N VAL A 67 3.76 -10.31 7.77
CA VAL A 67 2.49 -9.67 8.19
C VAL A 67 1.36 -10.69 8.26
N THR A 68 1.26 -11.59 7.27
CA THR A 68 0.24 -12.65 7.26
C THR A 68 0.28 -13.49 8.53
N THR A 69 1.48 -13.81 9.05
CA THR A 69 1.65 -14.64 10.25
C THR A 69 1.61 -13.86 11.56
N GLN A 70 2.09 -12.61 11.60
CA GLN A 70 2.21 -11.81 12.82
C GLN A 70 1.03 -10.83 13.04
N GLY A 71 0.18 -10.64 12.03
CA GLY A 71 -0.96 -9.73 12.06
C GLY A 71 -0.62 -8.30 11.64
N TYR A 72 0.57 -7.81 11.97
CA TYR A 72 1.07 -6.50 11.53
C TYR A 72 2.59 -6.41 11.59
N ILE A 73 3.13 -5.39 10.94
CA ILE A 73 4.50 -4.89 11.11
C ILE A 73 4.50 -3.37 11.15
N SER A 74 5.63 -2.79 11.56
CA SER A 74 5.90 -1.35 11.50
C SER A 74 7.34 -1.09 11.07
N ASN A 75 7.66 0.15 10.76
CA ASN A 75 9.01 0.61 10.40
C ASN A 75 9.56 -0.01 9.11
N TYR A 76 8.68 -0.41 8.19
CA TYR A 76 9.10 -0.79 6.85
C TYR A 76 9.45 0.45 6.01
N GLN A 77 10.43 0.28 5.12
CA GLN A 77 10.80 1.27 4.12
C GLN A 77 10.92 0.59 2.77
N GLY A 78 10.59 1.31 1.71
CA GLY A 78 10.80 0.79 0.36
C GLY A 78 10.69 1.87 -0.69
N VAL A 79 11.16 1.56 -1.89
CA VAL A 79 11.05 2.43 -3.06
C VAL A 79 9.81 2.04 -3.86
N ARG A 80 9.06 3.07 -4.27
CA ARG A 80 7.92 2.96 -5.15
C ARG A 80 8.14 3.76 -6.43
N ILE A 81 7.54 3.29 -7.51
CA ILE A 81 7.58 3.91 -8.83
C ILE A 81 6.15 4.33 -9.19
N SER A 82 5.96 5.61 -9.53
CA SER A 82 4.68 6.11 -10.01
C SER A 82 4.39 5.66 -11.45
N SER A 83 3.16 5.88 -11.93
CA SER A 83 2.77 5.60 -13.32
C SER A 83 3.64 6.34 -14.36
N THR A 84 4.18 7.51 -13.99
CA THR A 84 5.05 8.32 -14.87
C THR A 84 6.54 7.99 -14.71
N GLY A 85 6.88 6.98 -13.91
CA GLY A 85 8.26 6.54 -13.70
C GLY A 85 9.01 7.29 -12.59
N LYS A 86 8.36 8.20 -11.87
CA LYS A 86 9.01 8.92 -10.76
C LYS A 86 9.17 7.99 -9.57
N ARG A 87 10.39 7.95 -9.03
CA ARG A 87 10.74 7.13 -7.87
C ARG A 87 10.53 7.92 -6.58
N PHE A 88 10.08 7.24 -5.55
CA PHE A 88 10.00 7.79 -4.20
C PHE A 88 10.21 6.70 -3.16
N GLN A 89 10.99 7.02 -2.13
CA GLN A 89 11.17 6.15 -0.99
C GLN A 89 10.11 6.47 0.05
N ILE A 90 9.38 5.46 0.52
CA ILE A 90 8.45 5.53 1.64
C ILE A 90 9.14 5.03 2.90
N SER A 91 8.76 5.56 4.06
CA SER A 91 9.35 5.19 5.35
C SER A 91 8.30 5.17 6.45
N ASP A 92 8.63 4.52 7.56
CA ASP A 92 7.74 4.29 8.70
C ASP A 92 6.40 3.68 8.31
N VAL A 93 6.46 2.75 7.34
CA VAL A 93 5.27 2.08 6.83
C VAL A 93 4.79 1.08 7.86
N ILE A 94 3.48 1.12 8.14
CA ILE A 94 2.77 0.11 8.90
C ILE A 94 1.95 -0.71 7.91
N VAL A 95 2.02 -2.03 8.04
CA VAL A 95 1.22 -2.98 7.24
C VAL A 95 0.50 -3.92 8.20
N TRP A 96 -0.78 -4.16 7.98
CA TRP A 96 -1.61 -5.01 8.85
C TRP A 96 -2.58 -5.87 8.03
N ASN A 97 -2.98 -7.00 8.60
CA ASN A 97 -4.03 -7.85 8.04
C ASN A 97 -5.40 -7.18 8.19
N LEU A 98 -6.19 -7.20 7.12
CA LEU A 98 -7.59 -6.84 7.12
C LEU A 98 -8.42 -8.11 7.33
N ILE A 99 -9.37 -8.03 8.25
CA ILE A 99 -10.33 -9.09 8.53
C ILE A 99 -11.74 -8.56 8.42
N ASP A 100 -12.68 -9.40 7.99
CA ASP A 100 -14.10 -9.09 8.03
C ASP A 100 -14.72 -9.37 9.41
N GLU A 101 -16.03 -9.20 9.51
CA GLU A 101 -16.82 -9.40 10.73
C GLU A 101 -16.80 -10.87 11.23
N GLU A 102 -16.46 -11.82 10.36
CA GLU A 102 -16.33 -13.25 10.67
C GLU A 102 -14.88 -13.66 10.99
N ASN A 103 -13.97 -12.68 11.12
CA ASN A 103 -12.52 -12.86 11.29
C ASN A 103 -11.83 -13.56 10.10
N LYS A 104 -12.42 -13.50 8.91
CA LYS A 104 -11.79 -14.04 7.70
C LYS A 104 -10.82 -13.02 7.13
N TYR A 105 -9.63 -13.49 6.74
CA TYR A 105 -8.61 -12.66 6.11
C TYR A 105 -9.07 -12.14 4.73
N CYS A 106 -9.02 -10.83 4.55
CA CYS A 106 -9.49 -10.12 3.35
C CYS A 106 -8.35 -9.45 2.55
N GLY A 107 -7.11 -9.52 3.05
CA GLY A 107 -5.95 -8.88 2.45
C GLY A 107 -5.23 -8.01 3.47
N GLN A 108 -4.46 -7.03 3.02
CA GLN A 108 -3.66 -6.19 3.90
C GLN A 108 -3.87 -4.72 3.60
N GLY A 109 -3.85 -3.92 4.67
CA GLY A 109 -3.79 -2.47 4.63
C GLY A 109 -2.36 -2.00 4.86
N ALA A 110 -2.04 -0.83 4.32
CA ALA A 110 -0.79 -0.14 4.57
C ALA A 110 -1.02 1.36 4.75
N THR A 111 -0.23 1.97 5.63
CA THR A 111 -0.20 3.42 5.84
C THR A 111 1.21 3.91 6.03
N PHE A 112 1.47 5.14 5.57
CA PHE A 112 2.72 5.86 5.82
C PHE A 112 2.52 7.36 5.64
N SER A 113 3.29 8.14 6.40
CA SER A 113 3.26 9.61 6.36
C SER A 113 4.56 10.23 5.86
N GLN A 114 5.61 9.42 5.67
CA GLN A 114 6.94 9.86 5.27
C GLN A 114 7.27 9.33 3.87
N TRP A 115 7.63 10.25 2.97
CA TRP A 115 8.16 9.90 1.66
C TRP A 115 9.11 10.98 1.15
N ILE A 116 10.11 10.56 0.38
CA ILE A 116 11.02 11.47 -0.33
C ILE A 116 11.11 11.08 -1.79
N ARG A 117 11.12 12.07 -2.69
CA ARG A 117 11.44 11.83 -4.10
C ARG A 117 12.92 11.46 -4.19
N ILE A 118 13.21 10.43 -4.97
CA ILE A 118 14.60 9.98 -5.21
C ILE A 118 14.84 9.97 -6.73
N ASN A 119 16.07 10.32 -7.12
CA ASN A 119 16.49 10.35 -8.51
C ASN A 119 16.96 8.96 -8.97
#